data_AF-A0A959PI35-F1
#
_entry.id   AF-A0A959PI35-F1
#
_cell.length_a   1.000
_cell.length_b   1.000
_cell.length_c   1.000
_cell.angle_alpha   90.00
_cell.angle_beta   90.00
_cell.angle_gamma   90.00
#
_symmetry.space_group_name_H-M   'P 1'
#
loop_
_entity.id
_entity.type
_entity.pdbx_description
1 polymer ?
#
loop_
_entity_poly.entity_id
_entity_poly.type
_entity_poly.pdbx_seq_one_letter_code
_entity_poly.pdbx_strand_id
1 'polypeptide(L)'
;MVSAIFFYFHEVLENKKIVLAITGSIAAYKAAFLVRLLVREGADVRVVLSPGALEFVTPLTLATLSNHPIHSDFTEDKAQGTWTNHVEMGLWGDLMIVAPCTANTLSKMVSGQCDNFLMAVYLSAKCQVMIAPAMDLDMFAHASTQDNLNTLRSRNAIILDAESGKLASGLEGKGRMMEPESILEHVIAYFHPKRRLVGKTVLITAGPTHEPLDPVRFIGNRSTGKMGMAIAEAAIDRGARVTVVAGPTVT
;
A
#
# COMPACT_ATOMS: atom_id res chain seq x y z
N MET A 1 -11.65 30.30 -26.17
CA MET A 1 -12.43 29.64 -25.10
C MET A 1 -11.64 28.40 -24.72
N VAL A 2 -10.99 28.39 -23.55
CA VAL A 2 -10.21 27.23 -23.07
C VAL A 2 -11.23 26.23 -22.50
N SER A 3 -11.39 25.07 -23.14
CA SER A 3 -12.21 23.99 -22.57
C SER A 3 -11.31 23.18 -21.65
N ALA A 4 -11.54 23.26 -20.33
CA ALA A 4 -10.91 22.37 -19.38
C ALA A 4 -11.76 21.10 -19.28
N ILE A 5 -11.21 19.97 -19.72
CA ILE A 5 -11.82 18.65 -19.55
C ILE A 5 -11.11 17.97 -18.38
N PHE A 6 -11.86 17.60 -17.35
CA PHE A 6 -11.38 16.83 -16.20
C PHE A 6 -11.68 15.35 -16.43
N PHE A 7 -10.70 14.46 -16.25
CA PHE A 7 -10.93 13.01 -16.26
C PHE A 7 -10.61 12.32 -14.93
N TYR A 8 -11.61 11.51 -14.55
CA TYR A 8 -11.74 10.34 -13.69
C TYR A 8 -10.55 9.83 -12.87
N PHE A 9 -10.85 9.63 -11.57
CA PHE A 9 -10.10 8.79 -10.64
C PHE A 9 -10.22 7.33 -11.08
N HIS A 10 -9.12 6.72 -11.52
CA HIS A 10 -9.02 5.26 -11.55
C HIS A 10 -8.45 4.82 -10.21
N GLU A 11 -9.19 3.96 -9.50
CA GLU A 11 -8.68 3.29 -8.31
C GLU A 11 -7.45 2.45 -8.70
N VAL A 12 -6.31 2.76 -8.09
CA VAL A 12 -5.01 2.25 -8.55
C VAL A 12 -4.83 0.77 -8.20
N LEU A 13 -5.49 0.29 -7.14
CA LEU A 13 -5.42 -1.08 -6.63
C LEU A 13 -6.72 -1.86 -6.88
N GLU A 14 -7.54 -1.43 -7.84
CA GLU A 14 -8.80 -2.11 -8.19
C GLU A 14 -8.59 -3.62 -8.42
N ASN A 15 -9.44 -4.43 -7.80
CA ASN A 15 -9.39 -5.90 -7.82
C ASN A 15 -8.11 -6.54 -7.23
N LYS A 16 -7.28 -5.79 -6.49
CA LYS A 16 -6.12 -6.36 -5.78
C LYS A 16 -6.54 -6.85 -4.40
N LYS A 17 -6.26 -8.12 -4.13
CA LYS A 17 -6.53 -8.77 -2.85
C LYS A 17 -5.31 -8.67 -1.95
N ILE A 18 -5.44 -8.00 -0.82
CA ILE A 18 -4.32 -7.74 0.09
C ILE A 18 -4.63 -8.37 1.45
N VAL A 19 -3.75 -9.25 1.91
CA VAL A 19 -3.79 -9.77 3.27
C VAL A 19 -2.91 -8.88 4.15
N LEU A 20 -3.52 -8.15 5.09
CA LEU A 20 -2.80 -7.33 6.07
C LEU A 20 -2.65 -8.10 7.38
N ALA A 21 -1.44 -8.54 7.69
CA ALA A 21 -1.06 -9.20 8.92
C ALA A 21 -0.49 -8.20 9.93
N ILE A 22 -1.12 -8.07 11.09
CA ILE A 22 -0.79 -7.07 12.12
C ILE A 22 -0.26 -7.79 13.36
N THR A 23 0.90 -7.36 13.85
CA THR A 23 1.56 -7.97 15.01
C THR A 23 1.52 -7.05 16.24
N GLY A 24 1.77 -7.61 17.43
CA GLY A 24 1.68 -6.91 18.72
C GLY A 24 2.75 -5.83 18.95
N SER A 25 2.59 -4.68 18.32
CA SER A 25 3.44 -3.49 18.47
C SER A 25 2.58 -2.28 18.78
N ILE A 26 3.13 -1.30 19.51
CA ILE A 26 2.49 0.00 19.72
C ILE A 26 2.15 0.68 18.38
N ALA A 27 2.86 0.37 17.28
CA ALA A 27 2.55 0.89 15.96
C ALA A 27 1.28 0.28 15.32
N ALA A 28 0.62 -0.70 15.96
CA ALA A 28 -0.55 -1.38 15.37
C ALA A 28 -1.73 -0.44 15.13
N TYR A 29 -1.87 0.68 15.87
CA TYR A 29 -2.89 1.68 15.57
C TYR A 29 -2.72 2.29 14.16
N LYS A 30 -1.48 2.34 13.63
CA LYS A 30 -1.21 2.83 12.27
C LYS A 30 -1.81 1.93 11.20
N ALA A 31 -2.03 0.65 11.51
CA ALA A 31 -2.62 -0.29 10.57
C ALA A 31 -4.06 0.10 10.19
N ALA A 32 -4.82 0.76 11.09
CA ALA A 32 -6.15 1.29 10.76
C ALA A 32 -6.09 2.32 9.61
N PHE A 33 -5.10 3.21 9.64
CA PHE A 33 -4.87 4.17 8.56
C PHE A 33 -4.45 3.46 7.27
N LEU A 34 -3.57 2.46 7.36
CA LEU A 34 -3.16 1.68 6.21
C LEU A 34 -4.33 0.94 5.54
N VAL A 35 -5.21 0.29 6.31
CA VAL A 35 -6.43 -0.34 5.77
C VAL A 35 -7.26 0.68 5.01
N ARG A 36 -7.54 1.83 5.63
CA ARG A 36 -8.34 2.89 5.01
C ARG A 36 -7.71 3.39 3.71
N LEU A 37 -6.39 3.56 3.68
CA LEU A 37 -5.67 3.98 2.48
C LEU A 37 -5.76 2.94 1.36
N LEU A 38 -5.54 1.66 1.66
CA LEU A 38 -5.60 0.57 0.69
C LEU A 38 -7.02 0.44 0.09
N VAL A 39 -8.05 0.44 0.94
CA VAL A 39 -9.46 0.37 0.52
C VAL A 39 -9.84 1.59 -0.33
N ARG A 40 -9.38 2.79 0.03
CA ARG A 40 -9.61 4.00 -0.77
C ARG A 40 -9.02 3.91 -2.18
N GLU A 41 -7.90 3.21 -2.34
CA GLU A 41 -7.31 2.98 -3.66
C GLU A 41 -7.90 1.76 -4.40
N GLY A 42 -8.99 1.16 -3.88
CA GLY A 42 -9.74 0.08 -4.52
C GLY A 42 -9.28 -1.34 -4.21
N ALA A 43 -8.39 -1.52 -3.23
CA ALA A 43 -7.97 -2.86 -2.81
C ALA A 43 -9.06 -3.55 -1.96
N ASP A 44 -9.23 -4.85 -2.18
CA ASP A 44 -9.96 -5.75 -1.27
C ASP A 44 -8.97 -6.18 -0.17
N VAL A 45 -9.25 -5.81 1.09
CA VAL A 45 -8.32 -5.99 2.20
C VAL A 45 -8.90 -6.94 3.23
N ARG A 46 -8.22 -8.06 3.49
CA ARG A 46 -8.54 -8.93 4.63
C ARG A 46 -7.44 -8.85 5.67
N VAL A 47 -7.82 -8.79 6.93
CA VAL A 47 -6.90 -8.51 8.02
C VAL A 47 -6.75 -9.72 8.93
N VAL A 48 -5.51 -10.01 9.32
CA VAL A 48 -5.16 -11.04 10.29
C VAL A 48 -4.41 -10.43 11.46
N LEU A 49 -4.83 -10.75 12.68
CA LEU A 49 -4.16 -10.29 13.89
C LEU A 49 -3.37 -11.41 14.55
N SER A 50 -2.15 -11.13 14.99
CA SER A 50 -1.49 -11.97 16.00
C SER A 50 -2.23 -11.82 17.35
N PRO A 51 -2.11 -12.80 18.27
CA PRO A 51 -2.68 -12.67 19.61
C PRO A 51 -2.27 -11.37 20.32
N GLY A 52 -1.00 -10.97 20.24
CA GLY A 52 -0.52 -9.74 20.85
C GLY A 52 -1.00 -8.45 20.18
N ALA A 53 -1.53 -8.50 18.94
CA ALA A 53 -2.06 -7.31 18.27
C ALA A 53 -3.42 -6.88 18.83
N LEU A 54 -4.19 -7.83 19.39
CA LEU A 54 -5.50 -7.58 19.99
C LEU A 54 -5.45 -6.60 21.16
N GLU A 55 -4.29 -6.46 21.82
CA GLU A 55 -4.08 -5.51 22.92
C GLU A 55 -3.88 -4.06 22.44
N PHE A 56 -3.50 -3.86 21.17
CA PHE A 56 -3.16 -2.53 20.64
C PHE A 56 -4.19 -1.98 19.64
N VAL A 57 -4.93 -2.85 18.95
CA VAL A 57 -5.96 -2.45 17.99
C VAL A 57 -7.16 -3.39 18.06
N THR A 58 -8.36 -2.83 18.05
CA THR A 58 -9.58 -3.61 18.20
C THR A 58 -10.01 -4.21 16.86
N PRO A 59 -10.42 -5.50 16.83
CA PRO A 59 -10.98 -6.13 15.63
C PRO A 59 -12.14 -5.33 15.02
N LEU A 60 -13.02 -4.76 15.85
CA LEU A 60 -14.17 -3.98 15.37
C LEU A 60 -13.76 -2.79 14.49
N THR A 61 -12.70 -2.07 14.86
CA THR A 61 -12.21 -0.93 14.09
C THR A 61 -11.74 -1.39 12.71
N LEU A 62 -10.93 -2.44 12.67
CA LEU A 62 -10.38 -2.97 11.43
C LEU A 62 -11.46 -3.61 10.56
N ALA A 63 -12.45 -4.28 11.16
CA ALA A 63 -13.57 -4.89 10.45
C ALA A 63 -14.39 -3.82 9.71
N THR A 64 -14.68 -2.72 10.41
CA THR A 64 -15.43 -1.60 9.86
C THR A 64 -14.68 -0.93 8.70
N LEU A 65 -13.35 -0.79 8.82
CA LEU A 65 -12.53 -0.14 7.78
C LEU A 65 -12.26 -1.02 6.57
N SER A 66 -12.15 -2.34 6.77
CA SER A 66 -11.90 -3.31 5.70
C SER A 66 -13.17 -3.83 5.05
N ASN A 67 -14.33 -3.68 5.69
CA ASN A 67 -15.59 -4.32 5.32
C ASN A 67 -15.51 -5.86 5.28
N HIS A 68 -14.61 -6.44 6.09
CA HIS A 68 -14.41 -7.87 6.22
C HIS A 68 -14.30 -8.29 7.69
N PRO A 69 -14.66 -9.54 8.04
CA PRO A 69 -14.34 -10.12 9.35
C PRO A 69 -12.83 -10.11 9.61
N ILE A 70 -12.46 -10.03 10.88
CA ILE A 70 -11.06 -10.06 11.31
C ILE A 70 -10.76 -11.45 11.85
N HIS A 71 -9.68 -12.05 11.34
CA HIS A 71 -9.25 -13.37 11.78
C HIS A 71 -8.05 -13.25 12.73
N SER A 72 -8.09 -13.95 13.84
CA SER A 72 -7.00 -13.96 14.83
C SER A 72 -6.71 -15.33 15.44
N ASP A 73 -7.62 -16.29 15.25
CA ASP A 73 -7.53 -17.63 15.81
C ASP A 73 -8.07 -18.66 14.78
N PHE A 74 -7.72 -19.92 14.99
CA PHE A 74 -8.14 -21.04 14.14
C PHE A 74 -9.64 -21.35 14.24
N THR A 75 -10.31 -20.80 15.25
CA THR A 75 -11.74 -20.97 15.49
C THR A 75 -12.39 -19.60 15.55
N GLU A 76 -13.39 -19.34 14.71
CA GLU A 76 -14.16 -18.08 14.74
C GLU A 76 -15.07 -18.02 15.98
N ASP A 77 -15.60 -19.18 16.37
CA ASP A 77 -16.36 -19.36 17.60
C ASP A 77 -16.03 -20.74 18.17
N LYS A 78 -15.39 -20.76 19.35
CA LYS A 78 -15.01 -21.99 20.06
C LYS A 78 -16.23 -22.85 20.42
N ALA A 79 -17.42 -22.26 20.49
CA ALA A 79 -18.66 -22.97 20.80
C ALA A 79 -19.34 -23.57 19.55
N GLN A 80 -19.19 -22.95 18.37
CA GLN A 80 -19.84 -23.42 17.13
C GLN A 80 -18.95 -24.35 16.29
N GLY A 81 -17.65 -24.40 16.58
CA GLY A 81 -16.71 -25.29 15.86
C GLY A 81 -16.41 -24.84 14.42
N THR A 82 -16.79 -23.62 14.05
CA THR A 82 -16.49 -23.04 12.73
C THR A 82 -14.99 -22.76 12.63
N TRP A 83 -14.33 -23.42 11.68
CA TRP A 83 -12.88 -23.38 11.51
C TRP A 83 -12.47 -22.30 10.51
N THR A 84 -11.51 -21.46 10.89
CA THR A 84 -10.93 -20.46 10.01
C THR A 84 -9.87 -21.11 9.13
N ASN A 85 -10.05 -21.08 7.81
CA ASN A 85 -9.12 -21.70 6.88
C ASN A 85 -7.90 -20.80 6.58
N HIS A 86 -6.81 -21.02 7.32
CA HIS A 86 -5.55 -20.31 7.11
C HIS A 86 -4.95 -20.53 5.71
N VAL A 87 -5.19 -21.70 5.08
CA VAL A 87 -4.70 -22.02 3.73
C VAL A 87 -5.45 -21.20 2.69
N GLU A 88 -6.77 -21.16 2.77
CA GLU A 88 -7.60 -20.33 1.88
C GLU A 88 -7.20 -18.87 1.99
N MET A 89 -7.01 -18.37 3.20
CA MET A 89 -6.59 -16.99 3.40
C MET A 89 -5.20 -16.69 2.82
N GLY A 90 -4.24 -17.60 2.98
CA GLY A 90 -2.90 -17.47 2.39
C GLY A 90 -2.93 -17.51 0.85
N LEU A 91 -3.80 -18.33 0.27
CA LEU A 91 -3.96 -18.44 -1.20
C LEU A 91 -4.80 -17.31 -1.79
N TRP A 92 -5.61 -16.63 -0.99
CA TRP A 92 -6.54 -15.60 -1.44
C TRP A 92 -5.85 -14.30 -1.85
N GLY A 93 -4.79 -13.90 -1.13
CA GLY A 93 -4.12 -12.62 -1.36
C GLY A 93 -3.20 -12.62 -2.57
N ASP A 94 -3.22 -11.54 -3.35
CA ASP A 94 -2.22 -11.22 -4.40
C ASP A 94 -0.94 -10.63 -3.78
N LEU A 95 -1.03 -10.09 -2.57
CA LEU A 95 0.07 -9.56 -1.76
C LEU A 95 -0.25 -9.75 -0.27
N MET A 96 0.74 -10.15 0.52
CA MET A 96 0.67 -10.14 1.98
C MET A 96 1.55 -9.02 2.53
N ILE A 97 1.01 -8.19 3.42
CA ILE A 97 1.74 -7.12 4.11
C ILE A 97 1.75 -7.45 5.60
N VAL A 98 2.94 -7.54 6.21
CA VAL A 98 3.09 -7.68 7.66
C VAL A 98 3.47 -6.32 8.25
N ALA A 99 2.49 -5.59 8.79
CA ALA A 99 2.64 -4.19 9.19
C ALA A 99 1.72 -3.83 10.38
N PRO A 100 2.29 -3.52 11.56
CA PRO A 100 3.69 -3.68 11.94
C PRO A 100 4.12 -5.15 12.02
N CYS A 101 5.41 -5.41 11.78
CA CYS A 101 6.08 -6.67 12.06
C CYS A 101 7.03 -6.54 13.26
N THR A 102 6.70 -7.16 14.39
CA THR A 102 7.57 -7.21 15.57
C THR A 102 8.78 -8.10 15.37
N ALA A 103 9.84 -7.90 16.17
CA ALA A 103 11.02 -8.77 16.20
C ALA A 103 10.66 -10.25 16.45
N ASN A 104 9.65 -10.50 17.30
CA ASN A 104 9.17 -11.85 17.61
C ASN A 104 8.59 -12.54 16.36
N THR A 105 7.68 -11.87 15.65
CA THR A 105 7.08 -12.42 14.42
C THR A 105 8.15 -12.59 13.34
N LEU A 106 9.06 -11.62 13.20
CA LEU A 106 10.17 -11.69 12.26
C LEU A 106 11.04 -12.94 12.49
N SER A 107 11.38 -13.24 13.74
CA SER A 107 12.13 -14.44 14.12
C SER A 107 11.39 -15.72 13.74
N LYS A 108 10.07 -15.78 14.02
CA LYS A 108 9.21 -16.93 13.65
C LYS A 108 9.13 -17.14 12.15
N MET A 109 9.07 -16.07 11.36
CA MET A 109 9.09 -16.14 9.89
C MET A 109 10.39 -16.74 9.34
N VAL A 110 11.51 -16.53 10.03
CA VAL A 110 12.82 -17.11 9.66
C VAL A 110 12.95 -18.55 10.09
N SER A 111 12.57 -18.88 11.33
CA SER A 111 12.67 -20.24 11.87
C SER A 111 11.57 -21.18 11.35
N GLY A 112 10.49 -20.64 10.78
CA GLY A 112 9.33 -21.43 10.37
C GLY A 112 8.40 -21.82 11.52
N GLN A 113 8.52 -21.16 12.68
CA GLN A 113 7.66 -21.44 13.82
C GLN A 113 6.22 -20.99 13.54
N CYS A 114 5.27 -21.92 13.68
CA CYS A 114 3.87 -21.72 13.37
C CYS A 114 3.00 -21.95 14.61
N ASP A 115 3.03 -21.02 15.56
CA ASP A 115 2.34 -21.15 16.85
C ASP A 115 1.03 -20.36 16.94
N ASN A 116 0.63 -19.67 15.87
CA ASN A 116 -0.61 -18.89 15.82
C ASN A 116 -1.15 -18.80 14.39
N PHE A 117 -2.40 -18.35 14.27
CA PHE A 117 -3.12 -18.27 12.99
C PHE A 117 -2.41 -17.39 11.94
N LEU A 118 -1.86 -16.23 12.34
CA LEU A 118 -1.12 -15.34 11.43
C LEU A 118 0.09 -16.05 10.81
N MET A 119 0.86 -16.80 11.60
CA MET A 119 2.00 -17.57 11.09
C MET A 119 1.55 -18.71 10.15
N ALA A 120 0.40 -19.33 10.42
CA ALA A 120 -0.16 -20.36 9.54
C ALA A 120 -0.57 -19.78 8.17
N VAL A 121 -1.17 -18.57 8.17
CA VAL A 121 -1.47 -17.83 6.94
C VAL A 121 -0.19 -17.47 6.19
N TYR A 122 0.83 -16.94 6.88
CA TYR A 122 2.12 -16.61 6.26
C TYR A 122 2.78 -17.81 5.58
N LEU A 123 2.85 -18.96 6.24
CA LEU A 123 3.45 -20.17 5.65
C LEU A 123 2.61 -20.77 4.50
N SER A 124 1.31 -20.47 4.48
CA SER A 124 0.41 -20.87 3.39
C SER A 124 0.46 -19.92 2.19
N ALA A 125 0.90 -18.68 2.40
CA ALA A 125 0.90 -17.65 1.38
C ALA A 125 1.79 -18.03 0.18
N LYS A 126 1.25 -17.83 -1.02
CA LYS A 126 1.97 -18.03 -2.29
C LYS A 126 2.29 -16.71 -3.00
N CYS A 127 1.70 -15.62 -2.53
CA CYS A 127 1.96 -14.28 -3.03
C CYS A 127 3.25 -13.69 -2.46
N GLN A 128 3.62 -12.54 -3.00
CA GLN A 128 4.73 -11.75 -2.47
C GLN A 128 4.42 -11.31 -1.04
N VAL A 129 5.43 -11.30 -0.18
CA VAL A 129 5.33 -10.79 1.20
C VAL A 129 6.12 -9.49 1.33
N MET A 130 5.47 -8.46 1.84
CA MET A 130 6.07 -7.19 2.28
C MET A 130 6.08 -7.13 3.81
N ILE A 131 7.18 -6.68 4.40
CA ILE A 131 7.37 -6.66 5.85
C ILE A 131 7.77 -5.25 6.27
N ALA A 132 6.95 -4.60 7.10
CA ALA A 132 7.24 -3.32 7.73
C ALA A 132 7.63 -3.54 9.21
N PRO A 133 8.93 -3.68 9.54
CA PRO A 133 9.37 -3.92 10.89
C PRO A 133 9.08 -2.73 11.80
N ALA A 134 8.72 -3.02 13.05
CA ALA A 134 8.46 -2.00 14.07
C ALA A 134 8.90 -2.52 15.45
N MET A 135 9.94 -1.90 16.01
CA MET A 135 10.52 -2.27 17.30
C MET A 135 11.39 -1.14 17.86
N ASP A 136 11.83 -1.27 19.10
CA ASP A 136 12.70 -0.28 19.72
C ASP A 136 14.11 -0.21 19.06
N LEU A 137 14.88 0.84 19.33
CA LEU A 137 16.16 1.14 18.69
C LEU A 137 17.13 -0.03 18.82
N ASP A 138 17.35 -0.48 20.04
CA ASP A 138 18.31 -1.54 20.34
C ASP A 138 17.83 -2.89 19.80
N MET A 139 16.51 -3.14 19.82
CA MET A 139 15.92 -4.33 19.22
C MET A 139 16.13 -4.35 17.71
N PHE A 140 15.99 -3.21 17.05
CA PHE A 140 16.21 -3.09 15.61
C PHE A 140 17.69 -3.28 15.27
N ALA A 141 18.59 -2.64 16.03
CA ALA A 141 20.04 -2.72 15.83
C ALA A 141 20.63 -4.10 16.18
N HIS A 142 19.93 -4.91 16.98
CA HIS A 142 20.42 -6.21 17.43
C HIS A 142 20.76 -7.13 16.25
N ALA A 143 21.90 -7.83 16.35
CA ALA A 143 22.43 -8.67 15.27
C ALA A 143 21.42 -9.72 14.79
N SER A 144 20.72 -10.39 15.71
CA SER A 144 19.69 -11.39 15.33
C SER A 144 18.54 -10.79 14.52
N THR A 145 18.14 -9.55 14.78
CA THR A 145 17.12 -8.86 13.98
C THR A 145 17.65 -8.59 12.58
N GLN A 146 18.88 -8.09 12.46
CA GLN A 146 19.51 -7.82 11.16
C GLN A 146 19.69 -9.10 10.34
N ASP A 147 20.14 -10.20 10.98
CA ASP A 147 20.26 -11.51 10.35
C ASP A 147 18.90 -12.03 9.88
N ASN A 148 17.85 -11.84 10.68
CA ASN A 148 16.49 -12.23 10.31
C ASN A 148 15.98 -11.44 9.10
N LEU A 149 16.18 -10.12 9.08
CA LEU A 149 15.82 -9.27 7.94
C LEU A 149 16.56 -9.69 6.68
N ASN A 150 17.86 -9.96 6.78
CA ASN A 150 18.68 -10.41 5.65
C ASN A 150 18.26 -11.79 5.13
N THR A 151 17.92 -12.70 6.04
CA THR A 151 17.41 -14.03 5.69
C THR A 151 16.07 -13.95 4.98
N LEU A 152 15.17 -13.05 5.41
CA LEU A 152 13.88 -12.87 4.74
C LEU A 152 14.07 -12.20 3.37
N ARG A 153 15.00 -11.24 3.22
CA ARG A 153 15.38 -10.70 1.91
C ARG A 153 15.87 -11.79 0.95
N SER A 154 16.74 -12.69 1.42
CA SER A 154 17.25 -13.79 0.57
C SER A 154 16.17 -14.81 0.21
N ARG A 155 15.11 -14.90 1.02
CA ARG A 155 13.88 -15.67 0.73
C ARG A 155 12.83 -14.86 -0.05
N ASN A 156 13.27 -13.81 -0.74
CA ASN A 156 12.45 -12.97 -1.61
C ASN A 156 11.36 -12.15 -0.88
N ALA A 157 11.43 -11.93 0.43
CA ALA A 157 10.55 -10.97 1.09
C ALA A 157 11.00 -9.52 0.79
N ILE A 158 10.04 -8.62 0.57
CA ILE A 158 10.31 -7.19 0.40
C ILE A 158 10.30 -6.56 1.79
N ILE A 159 11.45 -6.09 2.25
CA ILE A 159 11.57 -5.38 3.54
C ILE A 159 11.33 -3.88 3.32
N LEU A 160 10.24 -3.37 3.89
CA LEU A 160 9.92 -1.94 3.97
C LEU A 160 10.66 -1.38 5.18
N ASP A 161 11.87 -0.86 4.98
CA ASP A 161 12.82 -0.56 6.06
C ASP A 161 12.24 0.38 7.15
N ALA A 162 12.67 0.20 8.39
CA ALA A 162 12.20 1.00 9.51
C ALA A 162 12.68 2.46 9.38
N GLU A 163 11.84 3.39 9.81
CA GLU A 163 12.15 4.81 9.85
C GLU A 163 12.84 5.21 11.16
N SER A 164 13.54 6.35 11.10
CA SER A 164 14.15 6.98 12.28
C SER A 164 13.21 8.00 12.91
N GLY A 165 13.26 8.14 14.23
CA GLY A 165 12.60 9.20 14.98
C GLY A 165 12.43 8.83 16.46
N LYS A 166 11.58 9.58 17.15
CA LYS A 166 11.27 9.32 18.57
C LYS A 166 10.49 8.01 18.73
N LEU A 167 10.92 7.19 19.68
CA LEU A 167 10.35 5.89 20.04
C LEU A 167 9.58 5.98 21.36
N ALA A 168 8.73 4.99 21.62
CA ALA A 168 7.92 4.93 22.85
C ALA A 168 8.77 4.79 24.13
N SER A 169 9.98 4.23 24.02
CA SER A 169 10.97 4.17 25.12
C SER A 169 11.52 5.53 25.54
N GLY A 170 11.29 6.58 24.74
CA GLY A 170 11.94 7.88 24.90
C GLY A 170 13.27 8.01 24.14
N LEU A 171 13.77 6.93 23.54
CA LEU A 171 14.95 6.96 22.67
C LEU A 171 14.61 7.58 21.31
N GLU A 172 15.64 8.02 20.59
CA GLU A 172 15.52 8.53 19.23
C GLU A 172 16.47 7.76 18.31
N GLY A 173 15.92 7.19 17.24
CA GLY A 173 16.70 6.42 16.27
C GLY A 173 15.83 5.53 15.38
N LYS A 174 16.46 4.57 14.71
CA LYS A 174 15.82 3.70 13.73
C LYS A 174 15.05 2.55 14.40
N GLY A 175 13.79 2.35 13.99
CA GLY A 175 12.94 1.28 14.54
C GLY A 175 11.43 1.55 14.41
N ARG A 176 11.05 2.78 14.03
CA ARG A 176 9.65 3.14 13.80
C ARG A 176 9.15 2.44 12.54
N MET A 177 7.92 1.92 12.60
CA MET A 177 7.22 1.44 11.41
C MET A 177 7.14 2.57 10.38
N MET A 178 7.50 2.26 9.14
CA MET A 178 7.27 3.13 7.97
C MET A 178 5.85 3.70 7.98
N GLU A 179 5.70 4.97 7.62
CA GLU A 179 4.37 5.60 7.64
C GLU A 179 3.42 4.93 6.62
N PRO A 180 2.10 4.79 6.95
CA PRO A 180 1.13 4.12 6.08
C PRO A 180 1.10 4.61 4.64
N GLU A 181 1.28 5.91 4.42
CA GLU A 181 1.34 6.53 3.09
C GLU A 181 2.54 6.03 2.29
N SER A 182 3.72 5.95 2.91
CA SER A 182 4.92 5.41 2.30
C SER A 182 4.77 3.91 2.01
N ILE A 183 4.11 3.13 2.88
CA ILE A 183 3.79 1.73 2.61
C ILE A 183 2.88 1.61 1.39
N LEU A 184 1.82 2.43 1.30
CA LEU A 184 0.92 2.47 0.15
C LEU A 184 1.69 2.74 -1.16
N GLU A 185 2.64 3.68 -1.16
CA GLU A 185 3.47 3.96 -2.34
C GLU A 185 4.26 2.72 -2.80
N HIS A 186 4.83 1.95 -1.86
CA HIS A 186 5.52 0.70 -2.19
C HIS A 186 4.57 -0.38 -2.73
N VAL A 187 3.37 -0.50 -2.16
CA VAL A 187 2.33 -1.43 -2.63
C VAL A 187 1.90 -1.10 -4.05
N ILE A 188 1.66 0.18 -4.34
CA ILE A 188 1.30 0.64 -5.67
C ILE A 188 2.45 0.40 -6.65
N ALA A 189 3.69 0.73 -6.27
CA ALA A 189 4.86 0.49 -7.11
C ALA A 189 5.08 -1.00 -7.42
N TYR A 190 4.74 -1.89 -6.47
CA TYR A 190 4.82 -3.34 -6.67
C TYR A 190 3.79 -3.83 -7.70
N PHE A 191 2.52 -3.47 -7.56
CA PHE A 191 1.50 -3.87 -8.53
C PHE A 191 1.64 -3.17 -9.87
N HIS A 192 2.28 -2.00 -9.87
CA HIS A 192 2.45 -1.17 -11.06
C HIS A 192 3.90 -0.66 -11.18
N PRO A 193 4.86 -1.52 -11.51
CA PRO A 193 6.28 -1.14 -11.60
C PRO A 193 6.56 -0.08 -12.69
N LYS A 194 5.60 0.15 -13.59
CA LYS A 194 5.65 1.18 -14.63
C LYS A 194 4.95 2.49 -14.22
N ARG A 195 4.19 2.55 -13.11
CA ARG A 195 3.44 3.73 -12.63
C ARG A 195 4.25 4.66 -11.73
N ARG A 196 5.32 5.24 -12.29
CA ARG A 196 6.24 6.14 -11.58
C ARG A 196 5.66 7.50 -11.18
N LEU A 197 4.43 7.84 -11.59
CA LEU A 197 3.85 9.18 -11.40
C LEU A 197 2.68 9.20 -10.41
N VAL A 198 2.44 8.11 -9.68
CA VAL A 198 1.40 8.04 -8.63
C VAL A 198 1.61 9.14 -7.59
N GLY A 199 0.52 9.78 -7.18
CA GLY A 199 0.52 10.90 -6.23
C GLY A 199 1.06 12.22 -6.81
N LYS A 200 1.61 12.22 -8.02
CA LYS A 200 2.05 13.45 -8.70
C LYS A 200 0.90 14.09 -9.46
N THR A 201 0.86 15.41 -9.41
CA THR A 201 -0.05 16.20 -10.25
C THR A 201 0.74 16.78 -11.40
N VAL A 202 0.28 16.59 -12.63
CA VAL A 202 0.97 17.02 -13.85
C VAL A 202 0.05 17.94 -14.63
N LEU A 203 0.51 19.17 -14.90
CA LEU A 203 -0.17 20.11 -15.79
C LEU A 203 0.45 20.01 -17.18
N ILE A 204 -0.39 19.81 -18.21
CA ILE A 204 0.04 19.67 -19.60
C ILE A 204 -0.69 20.70 -20.45
N THR A 205 0.04 21.44 -21.28
CA THR A 205 -0.57 22.28 -22.33
C THR A 205 -0.56 21.52 -23.65
N ALA A 206 -1.66 21.56 -24.40
CA ALA A 206 -1.78 20.83 -25.65
C ALA A 206 -2.58 21.65 -26.69
N GLY A 207 -2.22 21.52 -27.97
CA GLY A 207 -2.96 22.18 -29.06
C GLY A 207 -2.34 23.48 -29.54
N PRO A 208 -3.00 24.17 -30.49
CA PRO A 208 -2.52 25.42 -31.06
C PRO A 208 -2.87 26.61 -30.16
N THR A 209 -2.33 27.78 -30.48
CA THR A 209 -2.74 29.07 -29.89
C THR A 209 -3.34 29.92 -30.99
N HIS A 210 -4.40 30.67 -30.70
CA HIS A 210 -4.99 31.64 -31.62
C HIS A 210 -4.80 33.05 -31.04
N GLU A 211 -3.94 33.84 -31.68
CA GLU A 211 -3.69 35.24 -31.35
C GLU A 211 -4.60 36.14 -32.18
N PRO A 212 -5.58 36.85 -31.58
CA PRO A 212 -6.57 37.61 -32.33
C PRO A 212 -5.93 38.83 -33.00
N LEU A 213 -6.25 39.03 -34.28
CA LEU A 213 -5.97 40.28 -34.99
C LEU A 213 -7.18 41.23 -34.90
N ASP A 214 -8.37 40.65 -34.96
CA ASP A 214 -9.67 41.28 -34.79
C ASP A 214 -10.68 40.19 -34.35
N PRO A 215 -11.98 40.50 -34.16
CA PRO A 215 -12.95 39.51 -33.69
C PRO A 215 -13.14 38.28 -34.58
N VAL A 216 -12.66 38.30 -35.83
CA VAL A 216 -12.85 37.21 -36.81
C VAL A 216 -11.53 36.54 -37.17
N ARG A 217 -10.47 37.32 -37.39
CA ARG A 217 -9.17 36.82 -37.86
C ARG A 217 -8.20 36.64 -36.70
N PHE A 218 -7.39 35.59 -36.80
CA PHE A 218 -6.35 35.28 -35.83
C PHE A 218 -5.12 34.71 -36.51
N ILE A 219 -3.97 34.82 -35.84
CA ILE A 219 -2.75 34.09 -36.18
C ILE A 219 -2.72 32.82 -35.33
N GLY A 220 -2.53 31.66 -35.97
CA GLY A 220 -2.42 30.39 -35.27
C GLY A 220 -1.35 29.49 -35.86
N ASN A 221 -1.05 28.39 -35.17
CA ASN A 221 -0.10 27.38 -35.64
C ASN A 221 -0.82 26.07 -36.01
N ARG A 222 -0.10 25.17 -36.70
CA ARG A 222 -0.63 23.88 -37.18
C ARG A 222 -0.57 22.75 -36.14
N SER A 223 -0.42 23.07 -34.86
CA SER A 223 -0.39 22.06 -33.80
C SER A 223 -1.72 21.32 -33.75
N THR A 224 -1.66 20.00 -33.82
CA THR A 224 -2.84 19.13 -33.72
C THR A 224 -3.20 18.79 -32.27
N GLY A 225 -2.36 19.14 -31.31
CA GLY A 225 -2.51 18.76 -29.90
C GLY A 225 -2.26 17.29 -29.58
N LYS A 226 -2.18 16.40 -30.58
CA LYS A 226 -2.02 14.95 -30.42
C LYS A 226 -0.83 14.55 -29.54
N MET A 227 0.30 15.25 -29.66
CA MET A 227 1.47 14.97 -28.83
C MET A 227 1.19 15.26 -27.34
N GLY A 228 0.60 16.42 -27.04
CA GLY A 228 0.27 16.78 -25.66
C GLY A 228 -0.76 15.83 -25.05
N MET A 229 -1.76 15.42 -25.85
CA MET A 229 -2.74 14.40 -25.45
C MET A 229 -2.09 13.02 -25.20
N ALA A 230 -1.20 12.57 -26.08
CA ALA A 230 -0.49 11.31 -25.89
C ALA A 230 0.42 11.33 -24.64
N ILE A 231 1.04 12.47 -24.33
CA ILE A 231 1.80 12.64 -23.08
C ILE A 231 0.85 12.61 -21.87
N ALA A 232 -0.33 13.20 -21.97
CA ALA A 232 -1.34 13.17 -20.92
C ALA A 232 -1.82 11.73 -20.64
N GLU A 233 -2.19 10.98 -21.68
CA GLU A 233 -2.54 9.56 -21.58
C GLU A 233 -1.40 8.76 -20.95
N ALA A 234 -0.18 8.93 -21.46
CA ALA A 234 0.99 8.22 -20.95
C ALA A 234 1.35 8.61 -19.50
N ALA A 235 0.96 9.79 -19.03
CA ALA A 235 1.12 10.21 -17.65
C ALA A 235 0.01 9.64 -16.75
N ILE A 236 -1.23 9.59 -17.22
CA ILE A 236 -2.36 8.91 -16.56
C ILE A 236 -2.07 7.43 -16.40
N ASP A 237 -1.59 6.77 -17.47
CA ASP A 237 -1.20 5.36 -17.46
C ASP A 237 -0.12 5.06 -16.42
N ARG A 238 0.74 6.06 -16.16
CA ARG A 238 1.78 6.03 -15.15
C ARG A 238 1.31 6.50 -13.76
N GLY A 239 0.03 6.76 -13.58
CA GLY A 239 -0.63 7.06 -12.31
C GLY A 239 -0.66 8.53 -11.90
N ALA A 240 -0.27 9.47 -12.77
CA ALA A 240 -0.36 10.89 -12.45
C ALA A 240 -1.81 11.40 -12.48
N ARG A 241 -2.11 12.36 -11.61
CA ARG A 241 -3.30 13.21 -11.74
C ARG A 241 -2.99 14.29 -12.77
N VAL A 242 -3.57 14.18 -13.96
CA VAL A 242 -3.25 15.06 -15.09
C VAL A 242 -4.33 16.12 -15.28
N THR A 243 -3.91 17.38 -15.40
CA THR A 243 -4.75 18.48 -15.88
C THR A 243 -4.24 18.91 -17.24
N VAL A 244 -5.12 18.95 -18.24
CA VAL A 244 -4.77 19.41 -19.59
C VAL A 244 -5.39 20.78 -19.86
N VAL A 245 -4.55 21.75 -20.24
CA VAL A 245 -4.95 23.05 -20.77
C VAL A 245 -4.85 22.97 -22.28
N ALA A 246 -6.01 22.78 -22.93
CA ALA A 246 -6.08 22.62 -24.37
C ALA A 246 -6.33 23.96 -25.10
N GLY A 247 -5.59 24.19 -26.17
CA GLY A 247 -5.91 25.15 -27.21
C GLY A 247 -7.15 24.75 -28.01
N PRO A 248 -7.56 25.52 -29.03
CA PRO A 248 -8.73 25.23 -29.85
C PRO A 248 -8.45 24.07 -30.82
N THR A 249 -8.39 22.87 -30.27
CA THR A 249 -8.33 21.60 -31.01
C THR A 249 -9.74 21.06 -31.23
N VAL A 250 -9.97 20.45 -32.39
CA VAL A 250 -11.14 19.61 -32.62
C VAL A 250 -10.82 18.26 -31.99
N THR A 251 -11.38 17.97 -30.82
CA THR A 251 -11.42 16.61 -30.27
C THR A 251 -12.43 15.80 -31.05
#